data_AF-A0A2W4IZU2-F1
#
_entry.id   AF-A0A2W4IZU2-F1
#
_cell.length_a   1.000
_cell.length_b   1.000
_cell.length_c   1.000
_cell.angle_alpha   90.00
_cell.angle_beta   90.00
_cell.angle_gamma   90.00
#
_symmetry.space_group_name_H-M   'P 1'
#
loop_
_entity.id
_entity.type
_entity.pdbx_description
1 polymer ?
#
loop_
_entity_poly.entity_id
_entity_poly.type
_entity_poly.pdbx_seq_one_letter_code
_entity_poly.pdbx_strand_id
1 'polypeptide(L)'
;MMTKKEYISTFLEKVKEIWEPARGFLVLLRYNVLNDQQLEELFGVFKSVVSSASDDLKKRKLEKAIVALENLKNQEQEAEMLTFASELDQILAEH
;
A
#
# COMPACT_ATOMS: atom_id res chain seq x y z
N MET A 1 13.78 11.28 -6.55
CA MET A 1 12.50 10.61 -6.88
C MET A 1 12.45 9.34 -6.09
N MET A 2 11.38 9.08 -5.34
CA MET A 2 11.17 7.75 -4.77
C MET A 2 10.88 6.77 -5.90
N THR A 3 11.38 5.56 -5.74
CA THR A 3 11.12 4.42 -6.61
C THR A 3 9.79 3.76 -6.22
N LYS A 4 9.12 3.06 -7.15
CA LYS A 4 7.94 2.22 -6.85
C LYS A 4 8.09 1.38 -5.58
N LYS A 5 9.30 0.89 -5.34
CA LYS A 5 9.65 0.10 -4.17
C LYS A 5 9.51 0.87 -2.84
N GLU A 6 9.84 2.16 -2.82
CA GLU A 6 9.71 3.01 -1.65
C GLU A 6 8.25 3.39 -1.37
N TYR A 7 7.42 3.55 -2.41
CA TYR A 7 5.97 3.73 -2.26
C TYR A 7 5.31 2.49 -1.64
N ILE A 8 5.60 1.31 -2.19
CA ILE A 8 5.05 0.04 -1.68
C ILE A 8 5.56 -0.21 -0.25
N SER A 9 6.83 0.10 0.05
CA SER A 9 7.36 0.01 1.41
C SER A 9 6.59 0.92 2.37
N THR A 10 6.38 2.18 2.02
CA THR A 10 5.65 3.15 2.84
C THR A 10 4.23 2.71 3.12
N PHE A 11 3.56 2.19 2.09
CA PHE A 11 2.22 1.64 2.23
C PHE A 11 2.18 0.46 3.21
N LEU A 12 3.03 -0.55 2.99
CA LEU A 12 3.08 -1.73 3.84
C LEU A 12 3.44 -1.37 5.29
N GLU A 13 4.33 -0.40 5.52
CA GLU A 13 4.66 0.12 6.86
C GLU A 13 3.45 0.71 7.58
N LYS A 14 2.54 1.36 6.86
CA LYS A 14 1.35 1.98 7.44
C LYS A 14 0.21 0.99 7.70
N VAL A 15 0.08 -0.04 6.87
CA VAL A 15 -1.01 -1.04 7.03
C VAL A 15 -0.62 -2.25 7.87
N LYS A 16 0.66 -2.45 8.22
CA LYS A 16 1.14 -3.64 8.94
C LYS A 16 0.52 -3.89 10.32
N GLU A 17 -0.03 -2.86 10.96
CA GLU A 17 -0.71 -2.98 12.25
C GLU A 17 -2.17 -3.41 12.11
N ILE A 18 -2.71 -3.38 10.88
CA ILE A 18 -4.10 -3.73 10.55
C ILE A 18 -4.15 -4.99 9.68
N TRP A 19 -3.12 -5.21 8.86
CA TRP A 19 -2.97 -6.35 7.96
C TRP A 19 -1.63 -7.06 8.24
N GLU A 20 -1.68 -8.10 9.07
CA GLU A 20 -0.51 -8.88 9.51
C GLU A 20 0.42 -9.33 8.36
N PRO A 21 -0.08 -9.81 7.20
CA PRO A 21 0.77 -10.20 6.08
C PRO A 21 1.68 -9.07 5.55
N ALA A 22 1.34 -7.80 5.76
CA ALA A 22 2.17 -6.68 5.31
C ALA A 22 3.57 -6.71 5.92
N ARG A 23 3.72 -7.25 7.15
CA ARG A 23 5.03 -7.44 7.79
C ARG A 23 5.91 -8.41 7.00
N GLY A 24 5.35 -9.53 6.55
CA GLY A 24 6.06 -10.50 5.71
C GLY A 24 6.45 -9.89 4.36
N PHE A 25 5.56 -9.10 3.76
CA PHE A 25 5.84 -8.43 2.49
C PHE A 25 6.92 -7.35 2.60
N LEU A 26 6.97 -6.59 3.69
CA LEU A 26 8.06 -5.65 3.96
C LEU A 26 9.42 -6.32 3.99
N VAL A 27 9.49 -7.51 4.61
CA VAL A 27 10.72 -8.31 4.65
C VAL A 27 11.14 -8.69 3.22
N LEU A 28 10.23 -9.26 2.43
CA LEU A 28 10.52 -9.67 1.04
C LEU A 28 10.96 -8.49 0.16
N LEU A 29 10.34 -7.32 0.36
CA LEU A 29 10.71 -6.09 -0.34
C LEU A 29 12.13 -5.63 0.04
N ARG A 30 12.46 -5.58 1.34
CA ARG A 30 13.76 -5.12 1.83
C ARG A 30 14.91 -5.99 1.32
N TYR A 31 14.69 -7.30 1.21
CA TYR A 31 15.68 -8.23 0.67
C TYR A 31 15.77 -8.24 -0.87
N ASN A 32 15.01 -7.37 -1.57
CA ASN A 32 15.02 -7.25 -3.03
C ASN A 32 14.67 -8.59 -3.74
N VAL A 33 13.87 -9.43 -3.06
CA VAL A 33 13.49 -10.77 -3.54
C VAL A 33 12.44 -10.68 -4.65
N LEU A 34 11.63 -9.62 -4.62
CA LEU A 34 10.53 -9.40 -5.58
C LEU A 34 10.98 -8.45 -6.68
N ASN A 35 10.81 -8.88 -7.93
CA ASN A 35 10.93 -8.01 -9.09
C ASN A 35 9.64 -7.19 -9.30
N ASP A 36 9.67 -6.22 -10.23
CA ASP A 36 8.54 -5.30 -10.48
C ASP A 36 7.24 -6.02 -10.83
N GLN A 37 7.30 -7.12 -11.58
CA GLN A 37 6.11 -7.90 -11.94
C GLN A 37 5.53 -8.61 -10.71
N GLN A 38 6.39 -9.23 -9.89
CA GLN A 38 5.99 -9.88 -8.65
C GLN A 38 5.44 -8.88 -7.63
N LEU A 39 5.93 -7.63 -7.63
CA LEU A 39 5.38 -6.54 -6.84
C LEU A 39 3.97 -6.15 -7.27
N GLU A 40 3.69 -6.13 -8.58
CA GLU A 40 2.33 -5.87 -9.08
C GLU A 40 1.37 -7.03 -8.75
N GLU A 41 1.82 -8.28 -8.90
CA GLU A 41 1.03 -9.47 -8.54
C GLU A 41 0.71 -9.48 -7.04
N LEU A 42 1.69 -9.14 -6.20
CA LEU A 42 1.51 -8.97 -4.76
C LEU A 42 0.44 -7.93 -4.44
N PHE A 43 0.47 -6.81 -5.16
CA PHE A 43 -0.49 -5.74 -4.98
C PHE A 43 -1.89 -6.18 -5.42
N GLY A 44 -2.00 -6.99 -6.47
CA GLY A 44 -3.27 -7.63 -6.88
C GLY A 44 -3.84 -8.55 -5.80
N VAL A 45 -3.00 -9.39 -5.19
CA VAL A 45 -3.40 -10.25 -4.06
C VAL A 45 -3.88 -9.40 -2.88
N PHE A 46 -3.18 -8.31 -2.57
CA PHE A 46 -3.59 -7.39 -1.51
C PHE A 46 -5.00 -6.82 -1.77
N LYS A 47 -5.28 -6.31 -2.96
CA LYS A 47 -6.62 -5.80 -3.31
C LYS A 47 -7.71 -6.85 -3.13
N SER A 48 -7.42 -8.11 -3.49
CA SER A 48 -8.37 -9.22 -3.31
C SER A 48 -8.60 -9.60 -1.85
N VAL A 49 -7.57 -9.49 -1.00
CA VAL A 49 -7.69 -9.76 0.44
C VAL A 49 -8.49 -8.64 1.13
N VAL A 50 -8.26 -7.39 0.73
CA VAL A 50 -9.04 -6.25 1.24
C VAL A 50 -10.51 -6.36 0.86
N SER A 51 -10.82 -6.68 -0.40
CA SER A 51 -12.21 -6.79 -0.85
C SER A 51 -12.96 -7.95 -0.19
N SER A 52 -12.24 -8.96 0.31
CA SER A 52 -12.79 -10.11 1.04
C SER A 52 -12.78 -9.97 2.57
N ALA A 53 -12.26 -8.86 3.11
CA ALA A 53 -12.29 -8.61 4.56
C ALA A 53 -13.73 -8.46 5.07
N SER A 54 -14.04 -9.12 6.18
CA SER A 54 -15.37 -9.15 6.81
C SER A 54 -15.65 -7.96 7.74
N ASP A 55 -14.61 -7.22 8.12
CA ASP A 55 -14.70 -6.01 8.92
C ASP A 55 -14.87 -4.82 7.97
N ASP A 56 -16.11 -4.34 7.82
CA ASP A 56 -16.47 -3.28 6.88
C ASP A 56 -15.67 -1.97 7.10
N LEU A 57 -15.35 -1.64 8.35
CA LEU A 57 -14.57 -0.44 8.68
C LEU A 57 -13.12 -0.61 8.22
N LYS A 58 -12.48 -1.75 8.54
CA LYS A 58 -11.12 -2.04 8.08
C LYS A 58 -11.05 -2.17 6.56
N LYS A 59 -12.04 -2.83 5.94
CA LYS A 59 -12.16 -2.95 4.50
C LYS A 59 -12.18 -1.57 3.84
N ARG A 60 -13.03 -0.66 4.32
CA ARG A 60 -13.15 0.70 3.76
C ARG A 60 -11.86 1.51 3.90
N LYS A 61 -11.15 1.39 5.03
CA LYS A 61 -9.84 2.05 5.23
C LYS A 61 -8.78 1.51 4.27
N LEU A 62 -8.73 0.19 4.10
CA LEU A 62 -7.78 -0.46 3.19
C LEU A 62 -8.11 -0.17 1.72
N GLU A 63 -9.39 -0.11 1.33
CA GLU A 63 -9.83 0.29 -0.01
C GLU A 63 -9.43 1.74 -0.34
N LYS A 64 -9.63 2.68 0.58
CA LYS A 64 -9.15 4.07 0.42
C LYS A 64 -7.63 4.13 0.25
N ALA A 65 -6.89 3.33 1.02
CA ALA A 65 -5.44 3.27 0.95
C ALA A 65 -4.95 2.68 -0.40
N ILE A 66 -5.67 1.70 -0.97
CA ILE A 66 -5.42 1.18 -2.32
C ILE A 66 -5.61 2.28 -3.37
N VAL A 67 -6.73 3.01 -3.31
CA VAL A 67 -7.05 4.07 -4.27
C VAL A 67 -6.01 5.18 -4.24
N ALA A 68 -5.56 5.61 -3.06
CA ALA A 68 -4.48 6.59 -2.93
C ALA A 68 -3.20 6.10 -3.63
N LEU A 69 -2.85 4.82 -3.46
CA LEU A 69 -1.65 4.22 -4.05
C LEU A 69 -1.77 4.06 -5.57
N GLU A 70 -2.96 3.73 -6.08
CA GLU A 70 -3.23 3.68 -7.52
C GLU A 70 -3.17 5.05 -8.17
N ASN A 71 -3.74 6.07 -7.52
CA ASN A 71 -3.67 7.45 -7.98
C ASN A 71 -2.21 7.91 -8.07
N LEU A 72 -1.37 7.52 -7.12
CA LEU A 72 0.05 7.84 -7.16
C LEU A 72 0.83 7.06 -8.20
N LYS A 73 0.52 5.78 -8.42
CA LYS A 73 1.09 5.02 -9.53
C LYS A 73 0.79 5.69 -10.87
N ASN A 74 -0.39 6.28 -11.02
CA ASN A 74 -0.78 7.05 -12.21
C ASN A 74 -0.13 8.44 -12.23
N GLN A 75 0.07 9.06 -11.07
CA GLN A 75 0.77 10.33 -10.89
C GLN A 75 2.29 10.20 -10.86
N GLU A 76 2.93 9.03 -10.86
CA GLU A 76 4.40 8.91 -11.01
C GLU A 76 4.91 9.46 -12.38
N GLN A 77 4.02 9.95 -13.26
CA GLN A 77 4.38 10.86 -14.36
C GLN A 77 4.69 12.30 -13.90
N GLU A 78 4.22 12.74 -12.73
CA GLU A 78 4.42 14.06 -12.12
C GLU A 78 4.64 13.95 -10.59
N ALA A 79 5.84 14.34 -10.15
CA ALA A 79 6.38 14.12 -8.81
C ALA A 79 5.48 14.54 -7.63
N GLU A 80 5.16 13.61 -6.71
CA GLU A 80 4.85 13.95 -5.30
C GLU A 80 4.89 12.71 -4.38
N MET A 81 5.58 12.83 -3.24
CA MET A 81 5.90 11.72 -2.33
C MET A 81 5.53 12.05 -0.88
N LEU A 82 5.71 13.31 -0.47
CA LEU A 82 5.31 13.82 0.83
C LEU A 82 3.78 13.85 0.98
N THR A 83 3.06 14.15 -0.11
CA THR A 83 1.61 14.18 -0.17
C THR A 83 1.00 12.80 0.13
N PHE A 84 1.58 11.73 -0.45
CA PHE A 84 1.11 10.35 -0.23
C PHE A 84 1.13 9.90 1.22
N ALA A 85 2.27 10.10 1.89
CA ALA A 85 2.43 9.64 3.25
C ALA A 85 1.40 10.33 4.17
N SER A 86 1.21 11.63 3.98
CA SER A 86 0.22 12.42 4.73
C SER A 86 -1.22 11.99 4.44
N GLU A 87 -1.58 11.72 3.18
CA GLU A 87 -2.92 11.24 2.80
C GLU A 87 -3.23 9.88 3.42
N LEU A 88 -2.26 8.95 3.41
CA LEU A 88 -2.44 7.65 4.06
C LEU A 88 -2.66 7.78 5.57
N ASP A 89 -1.95 8.69 6.25
CA ASP A 89 -2.16 8.91 7.69
C ASP A 89 -3.58 9.40 7.98
N GLN A 90 -4.11 10.32 7.17
CA GLN A 90 -5.47 10.82 7.32
C GLN A 90 -6.51 9.73 7.10
N ILE A 91 -6.37 8.93 6.05
CA ILE A 91 -7.30 7.82 5.73
C ILE A 91 -7.34 6.79 6.87
N LEU A 92 -6.18 6.48 7.46
CA LEU A 92 -6.08 5.47 8.51
C LEU A 92 -6.60 5.99 9.86
N ALA A 93 -6.46 7.30 10.10
CA ALA A 93 -6.89 7.97 11.33
C ALA A 93 -8.40 8.26 11.42
N GLU A 94 -9.16 8.24 10.32
CA GLU A 94 -10.63 8.45 10.35
C GLU A 94 -11.33 7.38 11.24
N HIS A 95 -12.13 7.82 12.22
CA HIS A 95 -12.89 6.98 13.14
C HIS A 95 -14.25 6.57 12.58
#